data_AF-A0A536TSL7-F1
#
_entry.id   AF-A0A536TSL7-F1
#
_cell.length_a   1.000
_cell.length_b   1.000
_cell.length_c   1.000
_cell.angle_alpha   90.00
_cell.angle_beta   90.00
_cell.angle_gamma   90.00
#
_symmetry.space_group_name_H-M   'P 1'
#
loop_
_entity.id
_entity.type
_entity.pdbx_description
1 polymer ?
#
loop_
_entity_poly.entity_id
_entity_poly.type
_entity_poly.pdbx_seq_one_letter_code
_entity_poly.pdbx_strand_id
1 'polypeptide(L)' 'MSMSVSALFDLSTRVAIVTGASSGIGRTIALALADAGAAVVLVA' A
#
# COMPACT_ATOMS: atom_id res chain seq x y z
N MET A 1 -14.01 -17.61 15.15
CA MET A 1 -13.39 -17.46 13.81
C MET A 1 -12.11 -16.66 13.99
N SER A 2 -10.93 -17.25 13.86
CA SER A 2 -9.65 -16.52 13.96
C SER A 2 -9.19 -16.12 12.55
N MET A 3 -8.96 -14.82 12.31
CA MET A 3 -8.30 -14.36 11.09
C MET A 3 -6.79 -14.60 11.16
N SER A 4 -6.16 -14.90 10.02
CA SER A 4 -4.70 -14.93 9.92
C SER A 4 -4.15 -13.49 9.94
N VAL A 5 -2.90 -13.33 10.39
CA VAL A 5 -2.23 -12.02 10.40
C VAL A 5 -2.19 -11.43 8.98
N SER A 6 -1.92 -12.24 7.95
CA SER A 6 -1.91 -11.80 6.57
C SER A 6 -3.25 -11.23 6.11
N ALA A 7 -4.37 -11.84 6.54
CA ALA A 7 -5.71 -11.36 6.18
C ALA A 7 -6.03 -9.98 6.77
N LEU A 8 -5.39 -9.59 7.88
CA LEU A 8 -5.56 -8.25 8.46
C LEU A 8 -4.89 -7.15 7.63
N PHE A 9 -3.95 -7.51 6.75
CA PHE A 9 -3.14 -6.58 5.97
C PHE A 9 -3.34 -6.73 4.46
N ASP A 10 -4.32 -7.51 4.02
CA ASP A 10 -4.69 -7.58 2.60
C ASP A 10 -5.35 -6.27 2.16
N LEU A 11 -4.76 -5.61 1.17
CA LEU A 11 -5.24 -4.37 0.57
C LEU A 11 -5.74 -4.56 -0.87
N SER A 12 -5.93 -5.80 -1.34
CA SER A 12 -6.34 -6.16 -2.71
C SER A 12 -7.56 -5.39 -3.26
N THR A 13 -8.46 -4.93 -2.38
CA THR A 13 -9.69 -4.20 -2.76
C THR A 13 -9.63 -2.70 -2.45
N ARG A 14 -8.44 -2.18 -2.11
CA ARG A 14 -8.25 -0.80 -1.66
C ARG A 14 -7.47 0.02 -2.68
N VAL A 15 -7.76 1.31 -2.71
CA VAL A 15 -6.98 2.32 -3.44
C VAL A 15 -6.27 3.21 -2.43
N ALA A 16 -4.97 3.46 -2.64
CA ALA A 16 -4.15 4.32 -1.80
C ALA A 16 -3.56 5.49 -2.60
N ILE A 17 -3.60 6.70 -2.04
CA ILE A 17 -2.92 7.88 -2.58
C ILE A 17 -1.67 8.13 -1.74
N VAL A 18 -0.50 8.20 -2.37
CA VAL A 18 0.76 8.49 -1.69
C VAL A 18 1.34 9.78 -2.27
N THR A 19 1.51 10.78 -1.40
CA THR A 19 2.15 12.06 -1.72
C THR A 19 3.64 12.03 -1.41
N GLY A 20 4.44 12.83 -2.13
CA GLY A 20 5.90 12.75 -2.05
C GLY A 20 6.44 11.38 -2.48
N ALA A 21 5.74 10.70 -3.39
CA ALA A 21 6.05 9.33 -3.79
C ALA A 21 7.23 9.22 -4.77
N SER A 22 7.82 10.35 -5.16
CA SER A 22 8.94 10.44 -6.11
C SER A 22 10.24 9.82 -5.58
N SER A 23 10.45 9.83 -4.25
CA SER A 23 11.67 9.27 -3.64
C SER A 23 11.49 8.95 -2.14
N GLY A 24 12.56 8.45 -1.51
CA GLY A 24 12.64 8.28 -0.06
C GLY A 24 11.50 7.47 0.54
N ILE A 25 10.95 7.96 1.65
CA ILE A 25 9.90 7.28 2.42
C ILE A 25 8.62 7.11 1.60
N GLY A 26 8.20 8.14 0.85
CA GLY A 26 6.99 8.08 0.04
C GLY A 26 7.06 6.98 -1.00
N ARG A 27 8.19 6.84 -1.69
CA ARG A 27 8.41 5.73 -2.64
C ARG A 27 8.34 4.36 -1.95
N THR A 28 9.00 4.20 -0.80
CA THR A 28 9.02 2.92 -0.07
C THR A 28 7.62 2.53 0.42
N ILE A 29 6.85 3.49 0.93
CA ILE A 29 5.47 3.26 1.37
C ILE A 29 4.59 2.87 0.19
N ALA A 30 4.70 3.58 -0.94
CA ALA A 30 3.92 3.26 -2.13
C ALA A 30 4.15 1.82 -2.62
N LEU A 31 5.40 1.36 -2.61
CA LEU A 31 5.76 -0.01 -2.97
C LEU A 31 5.18 -1.02 -1.96
N ALA A 32 5.32 -0.79 -0.66
CA ALA A 32 4.79 -1.69 0.36
C ALA A 32 3.26 -1.83 0.30
N LEU A 33 2.54 -0.73 0.00
CA LEU A 33 1.09 -0.77 -0.18
C LEU A 33 0.69 -1.54 -1.45
N ALA A 34 1.45 -1.39 -2.53
CA ALA A 34 1.23 -2.15 -3.77
C ALA A 34 1.51 -3.65 -3.56
N ASP A 35 2.57 -4.01 -2.82
CA ASP A 35 2.90 -5.40 -2.47
C ASP A 35 1.80 -6.04 -1.61
N ALA A 36 1.12 -5.25 -0.77
CA ALA A 36 -0.07 -5.69 -0.02
C ALA A 36 -1.35 -5.77 -0.88
N GLY A 37 -1.27 -5.44 -2.17
CA GLY A 37 -2.37 -5.58 -3.14
C GLY A 37 -3.14 -4.30 -3.45
N ALA A 38 -2.80 -3.15 -2.84
CA ALA A 38 -3.51 -1.91 -3.12
C ALA A 38 -3.25 -1.41 -4.55
N ALA A 39 -4.26 -0.82 -5.19
CA ALA A 39 -4.03 0.06 -6.33
C ALA A 39 -3.50 1.40 -5.83
N VAL A 40 -2.33 1.85 -6.31
CA VAL A 40 -1.65 3.02 -5.76
C VAL A 40 -1.59 4.18 -6.76
N VAL A 41 -2.00 5.37 -6.31
CA VAL A 41 -1.83 6.63 -7.02
C VAL A 41 -0.62 7.36 -6.45
N LEU A 42 0.33 7.68 -7.31
CA LEU A 42 1.58 8.37 -6.94
C LEU A 42 1.46 9.87 -7.22
N VAL A 43 1.74 10.69 -6.21
CA VAL A 43 1.83 12.15 -6.34
C VAL A 43 3.27 12.56 -5.99
N ALA A 44 3.93 13.24 -6.94
CA ALA A 44 5.33 13.67 -6.80
C ALA A 44 5.48 14.84 -5.82
#